data_AF-A0A226EGV5-F1
#
_entry.id   AF-A0A226EGV5-F1
#
_cell.length_a   1.000
_cell.length_b   1.000
_cell.length_c   1.000
_cell.angle_alpha   90.00
_cell.angle_beta   90.00
_cell.angle_gamma   90.00
#
_symmetry.space_group_name_H-M   'P 1'
#
loop_
_entity.id
_entity.type
_entity.pdbx_description
1 polymer ?
#
loop_
_entity_poly.entity_id
_entity_poly.type
_entity_poly.pdbx_seq_one_letter_code
_entity_poly.pdbx_strand_id
1 'polypeptide(L)'
;MHPLITTTVLLLLTPPSLTLQSLYSFTLPDITGKEIDFSTFKGKTILVVNVASQCGQTDAHYKSLKRLHDILSFSPSTPDGGSSFEILAFPSNDFGDQEPWEEKEIEEFVRGHFKAEFLLFPKTIVKGEEIHPFWKWIAGWFP
;
A
#
# COMPACT_ATOMS: atom_id res chain seq x y z
N MET A 1 -16.38 3.71 -67.57
CA MET A 1 -17.10 3.14 -66.43
C MET A 1 -16.14 2.20 -65.69
N HIS A 2 -15.56 2.65 -64.57
CA HIS A 2 -14.82 1.82 -63.63
C HIS A 2 -15.16 2.37 -62.23
N PRO A 3 -15.79 1.62 -61.32
CA PRO A 3 -16.06 2.11 -59.98
C PRO A 3 -14.80 1.95 -59.13
N LEU A 4 -14.39 3.02 -58.45
CA LEU A 4 -13.38 2.96 -57.39
C LEU A 4 -14.03 2.30 -56.17
N ILE A 5 -13.53 1.13 -55.78
CA ILE A 5 -13.92 0.41 -54.57
C ILE A 5 -13.11 1.01 -53.42
N THR A 6 -13.75 1.83 -52.59
CA THR A 6 -13.17 2.36 -51.36
C THR A 6 -13.23 1.28 -50.28
N THR A 7 -12.12 0.60 -50.03
CA THR A 7 -12.02 -0.37 -48.92
C THR A 7 -11.79 0.38 -47.61
N THR A 8 -12.84 0.54 -46.81
CA THR A 8 -12.71 1.02 -45.43
C THR A 8 -12.15 -0.12 -44.57
N VAL A 9 -10.90 -0.01 -44.13
CA VAL A 9 -10.32 -0.91 -43.13
C VAL A 9 -10.82 -0.47 -41.76
N LEU A 10 -11.78 -1.20 -41.20
CA LEU A 10 -12.21 -1.04 -39.82
C LEU A 10 -11.16 -1.69 -38.91
N LEU A 11 -10.26 -0.87 -38.36
CA LEU A 11 -9.31 -1.31 -37.34
C LEU A 11 -10.08 -1.60 -36.04
N LEU A 12 -10.37 -2.88 -35.78
CA LEU A 12 -10.92 -3.32 -34.50
C LEU A 12 -9.85 -3.11 -33.42
N LEU A 13 -9.87 -1.94 -32.78
CA LEU A 13 -9.11 -1.70 -31.56
C LEU A 13 -9.71 -2.61 -30.48
N THR A 14 -9.09 -3.77 -30.24
CA THR A 14 -9.38 -4.56 -29.06
C THR A 14 -9.09 -3.70 -27.84
N PRO A 15 -10.07 -3.46 -26.95
CA PRO A 15 -9.79 -2.74 -25.71
C PRO A 15 -8.68 -3.50 -24.96
N PRO A 16 -7.71 -2.78 -24.36
CA PRO A 16 -6.69 -3.45 -23.56
C PRO A 16 -7.37 -4.30 -22.51
N SER A 17 -7.02 -5.58 -22.47
CA SER A 17 -7.47 -6.49 -21.43
C SER A 17 -7.03 -5.91 -20.09
N LEU A 18 -7.98 -5.60 -19.20
CA LEU A 18 -7.69 -5.14 -17.85
C LEU A 18 -7.05 -6.32 -17.10
N THR A 19 -5.72 -6.44 -17.16
CA THR A 19 -5.00 -7.37 -16.29
C THR A 19 -5.17 -6.86 -14.88
N LEU A 20 -5.88 -7.64 -14.06
CA LEU A 20 -6.07 -7.36 -12.65
C LEU A 20 -4.67 -7.35 -12.00
N GLN A 21 -4.17 -6.15 -11.74
CA GLN A 21 -2.83 -5.97 -11.20
C GLN A 21 -2.77 -6.70 -9.84
N SER A 22 -1.74 -7.48 -9.59
CA SER A 22 -1.58 -8.21 -8.32
C SER A 22 -0.85 -7.31 -7.31
N LEU A 23 -1.15 -7.48 -6.02
CA LEU A 23 -0.34 -6.89 -4.93
C LEU A 23 1.16 -7.14 -5.14
N TYR A 24 1.51 -8.33 -5.61
CA TYR A 24 2.88 -8.78 -5.80
C TYR A 24 3.62 -8.12 -6.98
N SER A 25 2.98 -7.17 -7.68
CA SER A 25 3.60 -6.40 -8.76
C SER A 25 4.02 -4.99 -8.34
N PHE A 26 3.70 -4.59 -7.11
CA PHE A 26 4.10 -3.29 -6.58
C PHE A 26 5.53 -3.34 -6.04
N THR A 27 6.25 -2.25 -6.26
CA THR A 27 7.49 -1.92 -5.56
C THR A 27 7.31 -0.49 -5.07
N LEU A 28 7.48 -0.29 -3.77
CA LEU A 28 7.32 1.03 -3.15
C LEU A 28 8.48 1.30 -2.19
N PRO A 29 9.00 2.53 -2.12
CA PRO A 29 9.98 2.90 -1.10
C PRO A 29 9.34 2.93 0.28
N ASP A 30 10.03 2.39 1.28
CA ASP A 30 9.67 2.60 2.69
C ASP A 30 9.97 4.05 3.11
N ILE A 31 9.65 4.39 4.36
CA ILE A 31 9.83 5.76 4.90
C ILE A 31 11.29 6.24 4.87
N THR A 32 12.26 5.32 4.78
CA THR A 32 13.70 5.63 4.66
C THR A 32 14.18 5.77 3.22
N GLY A 33 13.30 5.51 2.24
CA GLY A 33 13.60 5.51 0.81
C GLY A 33 14.12 4.17 0.29
N LYS A 34 14.10 3.10 1.09
CA LYS A 34 14.52 1.77 0.64
C LYS A 34 13.37 1.09 -0.10
N GLU A 35 13.63 0.65 -1.33
CA GLU A 35 12.64 -0.08 -2.13
C GLU A 35 12.22 -1.41 -1.49
N ILE A 36 10.91 -1.61 -1.37
CA ILE A 36 10.27 -2.83 -0.91
C ILE A 36 9.57 -3.50 -2.09
N ASP A 37 10.08 -4.66 -2.52
CA ASP A 37 9.43 -5.49 -3.54
C ASP A 37 8.31 -6.32 -2.90
N PHE A 38 7.07 -6.06 -3.29
CA PHE A 38 5.91 -6.73 -2.70
C PHE A 38 5.79 -8.18 -3.15
N SER A 39 6.55 -8.62 -4.17
CA SER A 39 6.63 -10.04 -4.53
C SER A 39 7.12 -10.92 -3.37
N THR A 40 7.86 -10.35 -2.42
CA THR A 40 8.34 -10.99 -1.20
C THR A 40 7.24 -11.29 -0.17
N PHE A 41 6.04 -10.75 -0.38
CA PHE A 41 4.87 -10.98 0.47
C PHE A 41 4.04 -12.20 0.05
N LYS A 42 4.42 -12.92 -1.01
CA LYS A 42 3.71 -14.14 -1.42
C LYS A 42 3.65 -15.15 -0.28
N GLY A 43 2.43 -15.63 -0.01
CA GLY A 43 2.18 -16.60 1.07
C GLY A 43 2.03 -15.98 2.46
N LYS A 44 2.20 -14.65 2.59
CA LYS A 44 1.95 -13.92 3.84
C LYS A 44 0.54 -13.34 3.86
N THR A 45 -0.03 -13.23 5.06
CA THR A 45 -1.19 -12.38 5.30
C THR A 45 -0.71 -10.95 5.48
N ILE A 46 -1.30 -10.00 4.74
CA ILE A 46 -0.89 -8.59 4.76
C ILE A 46 -2.02 -7.73 5.31
N LEU A 47 -1.71 -6.91 6.31
CA LEU A 47 -2.59 -5.85 6.78
C LEU A 47 -2.09 -4.50 6.24
N VAL A 48 -2.86 -3.88 5.35
CA VAL A 48 -2.61 -2.51 4.91
C VAL A 48 -3.42 -1.56 5.78
N VAL A 49 -2.78 -0.52 6.32
CA VAL A 49 -3.43 0.43 7.22
C VAL A 49 -2.93 1.85 6.96
N ASN A 50 -3.85 2.81 6.86
CA ASN A 50 -3.49 4.21 6.92
C ASN A 50 -3.45 4.67 8.39
N VAL A 51 -2.45 5.46 8.77
CA VAL A 51 -2.18 5.88 10.16
C VAL A 51 -2.02 7.39 10.27
N ALA A 52 -2.09 7.89 11.50
CA ALA A 52 -1.94 9.31 11.86
C ALA A 52 -1.21 9.42 13.22
N SER A 53 -0.26 10.35 13.38
CA SER A 53 0.46 10.55 14.64
C SER A 53 -0.26 11.46 15.65
N GLN A 54 -1.17 12.32 15.19
CA GLN A 54 -1.90 13.29 16.02
C GLN A 54 -3.41 13.01 16.08
N CYS A 55 -3.80 11.74 16.03
CA CYS A 55 -5.17 11.31 16.25
C CYS A 55 -5.42 11.00 17.73
N GLY A 56 -6.61 11.29 18.25
CA GLY A 56 -7.02 10.89 19.60
C GLY A 56 -6.97 9.38 19.87
N GLN A 57 -6.87 8.56 18.81
CA GLN A 57 -6.76 7.10 18.88
C GLN A 57 -5.36 6.56 18.55
N THR A 58 -4.39 7.42 18.19
CA THR A 58 -3.04 7.02 17.78
C THR A 58 -2.40 6.06 18.77
N ASP A 59 -2.45 6.39 20.06
CA ASP A 59 -1.82 5.59 21.11
C ASP A 59 -2.41 4.16 21.17
N ALA A 60 -3.73 4.05 21.22
CA ALA A 60 -4.41 2.76 21.26
C ALA A 60 -4.20 1.94 19.98
N HIS A 61 -4.21 2.60 18.81
CA HIS A 61 -4.06 1.95 17.52
C HIS A 61 -2.63 1.41 17.32
N TYR A 62 -1.59 2.22 17.51
CA TYR A 62 -0.22 1.75 17.34
C TYR A 62 0.16 0.65 18.34
N LYS A 63 -0.30 0.74 19.61
CA LYS A 63 -0.12 -0.34 20.59
C LYS A 63 -0.76 -1.64 20.13
N SER A 64 -1.98 -1.56 19.58
CA SER A 64 -2.69 -2.74 19.07
C SER A 64 -2.00 -3.32 17.82
N LEU A 65 -1.57 -2.48 16.89
CA LEU A 65 -0.83 -2.90 15.68
C LEU A 65 0.50 -3.55 16.04
N LYS A 66 1.27 -2.95 16.96
CA LYS A 66 2.52 -3.53 17.47
C LYS A 66 2.26 -4.91 18.09
N ARG A 67 1.25 -5.00 18.96
CA ARG A 67 0.90 -6.27 19.61
C ARG A 67 0.49 -7.33 18.59
N LEU A 68 -0.31 -6.96 17.60
CA LEU A 68 -0.73 -7.87 16.53
C LEU A 68 0.46 -8.36 15.73
N HIS A 69 1.35 -7.44 15.32
CA HIS A 69 2.56 -7.76 14.60
C HIS A 69 3.46 -8.71 15.41
N ASP A 70 3.68 -8.44 16.69
CA ASP A 70 4.51 -9.29 17.57
C ASP A 70 3.96 -10.71 17.73
N ILE A 71 2.64 -10.86 17.78
CA ILE A 71 2.00 -12.17 17.93
C ILE A 71 2.05 -12.96 16.61
N LEU A 72 1.76 -12.32 15.48
CA LEU A 72 1.52 -13.00 14.21
C LEU A 72 2.76 -13.12 13.32
N SER A 73 3.78 -12.28 13.55
CA SER A 73 5.03 -12.34 12.80
C SER A 73 5.86 -13.59 13.12
N PHE A 74 5.66 -14.19 14.30
CA PHE A 74 6.25 -15.46 14.69
C PHE A 74 5.22 -16.58 14.54
N SER A 75 4.98 -17.04 13.31
CA SER A 75 4.14 -18.23 13.06
C SER A 75 4.98 -19.39 12.53
N PRO A 76 5.00 -20.55 13.20
CA PRO A 76 5.73 -21.73 12.75
C PRO A 76 5.10 -22.44 11.54
N SER A 77 4.03 -21.89 10.95
CA SER A 77 3.28 -22.51 9.85
C SER A 77 3.81 -22.19 8.45
N THR A 78 4.86 -21.36 8.33
CA THR A 78 5.53 -21.08 7.06
C THR A 78 6.58 -22.16 6.78
N PRO A 79 6.57 -22.83 5.61
CA PRO A 79 7.49 -23.93 5.29
C PRO A 79 8.98 -23.57 5.37
N ASP A 80 9.29 -22.28 5.26
CA ASP A 80 10.59 -21.63 5.25
C ASP A 80 10.94 -20.94 6.59
N GLY A 81 10.07 -21.03 7.60
CA GLY A 81 10.31 -20.48 8.94
C GLY A 81 10.27 -18.95 9.03
N GLY A 82 9.79 -18.27 7.96
CA GLY A 82 9.64 -16.82 7.90
C GLY A 82 8.33 -16.30 8.51
N SER A 83 8.21 -14.99 8.66
CA SER A 83 6.96 -14.38 9.16
C SER A 83 5.76 -14.65 8.23
N SER A 84 4.66 -15.13 8.80
CA SER A 84 3.39 -15.35 8.08
C SER A 84 2.54 -14.09 7.93
N PHE A 85 2.92 -12.99 8.57
CA PHE A 85 2.12 -11.78 8.69
C PHE A 85 2.99 -10.52 8.61
N GLU A 86 2.52 -9.50 7.89
CA GLU A 86 3.19 -8.19 7.80
C GLU A 86 2.15 -7.06 7.83
N ILE A 87 2.53 -5.92 8.42
CA ILE A 87 1.72 -4.70 8.39
C ILE A 87 2.42 -3.69 7.46
N LEU A 88 1.66 -3.15 6.50
CA LEU A 88 2.09 -2.04 5.65
C LEU A 88 1.37 -0.78 6.13
N ALA A 89 2.06 0.05 6.92
CA ALA A 89 1.50 1.27 7.49
C ALA A 89 1.84 2.50 6.63
N PHE A 90 0.80 3.24 6.21
CA PHE A 90 0.92 4.45 5.40
C PHE A 90 0.40 5.67 6.18
N PRO A 91 1.28 6.56 6.66
CA PRO A 91 0.86 7.83 7.23
C PRO A 91 0.00 8.62 6.25
N SER A 92 -1.05 9.30 6.71
CA SER A 92 -1.90 10.11 5.84
C SER A 92 -2.50 11.30 6.57
N ASN A 93 -2.36 12.47 5.97
CA ASN A 93 -2.91 13.71 6.52
C ASN A 93 -4.35 14.00 6.06
N ASP A 94 -4.94 13.13 5.23
CA ASP A 94 -6.23 13.41 4.57
C ASP A 94 -7.43 13.41 5.54
N PHE A 95 -7.25 12.99 6.79
CA PHE A 95 -8.30 12.89 7.80
C PHE A 95 -8.09 13.90 8.93
N GLY A 96 -8.59 15.12 8.72
CA GLY A 96 -8.59 16.16 9.74
C GLY A 96 -7.20 16.66 10.12
N ASP A 97 -6.26 16.60 9.17
CA ASP A 97 -4.89 17.11 9.32
C ASP A 97 -4.11 16.53 10.51
N GLN A 98 -4.32 15.24 10.78
CA GLN A 98 -3.76 14.52 11.94
C GLN A 98 -2.38 13.89 11.71
N GLU A 99 -1.76 14.12 10.55
CA GLU A 99 -0.40 13.68 10.22
C GLU A 99 0.41 14.84 9.58
N PRO A 100 0.56 15.98 10.28
CA PRO A 100 1.16 17.19 9.71
C PRO A 100 2.69 17.11 9.58
N TRP A 101 3.31 16.08 10.15
CA TRP A 101 4.76 15.92 10.20
C TRP A 101 5.35 15.39 8.89
N GLU A 102 6.65 15.59 8.71
CA GLU A 102 7.41 15.00 7.61
C GLU A 102 7.88 13.59 7.97
N GLU A 103 8.39 12.86 6.98
CA GLU A 103 8.72 11.42 7.09
C GLU A 103 9.65 11.13 8.27
N LYS A 104 10.64 11.99 8.52
CA LYS A 104 11.62 11.80 9.58
C LYS A 104 10.99 11.88 10.97
N GLU A 105 10.18 12.90 11.23
CA GLU A 105 9.49 13.05 12.51
C GLU A 105 8.46 11.94 12.74
N ILE A 106 7.76 11.51 11.68
CA ILE A 106 6.84 10.37 11.74
C ILE A 106 7.60 9.10 12.11
N GLU A 107 8.72 8.81 11.44
CA GLU A 107 9.54 7.63 11.75
C GLU A 107 10.05 7.66 13.19
N GLU A 108 10.63 8.78 13.62
CA GLU A 108 11.14 8.97 14.99
C GLU A 108 10.04 8.78 16.03
N PHE A 109 8.84 9.29 15.78
CA PHE A 109 7.68 9.09 16.65
C PHE A 109 7.27 7.62 16.71
N VAL A 110 7.05 6.98 15.55
CA VAL A 110 6.53 5.61 15.48
C VAL A 110 7.53 4.60 16.03
N ARG A 111 8.81 4.69 15.63
CA ARG A 111 9.89 3.80 16.10
C ARG A 111 10.33 4.16 17.51
N GLY A 112 10.38 5.44 17.85
CA GLY A 112 10.83 5.93 19.17
C GLY A 112 9.82 5.60 20.27
N HIS A 113 8.55 5.93 20.05
CA HIS A 113 7.49 5.84 21.06
C HIS A 113 6.86 4.45 21.14
N PHE A 114 6.50 3.85 20.01
CA PHE A 114 5.79 2.56 19.98
C PHE A 114 6.70 1.36 19.75
N LYS A 115 7.98 1.59 19.39
CA LYS A 115 8.91 0.54 18.97
C LYS A 115 8.31 -0.33 17.87
N ALA A 116 7.47 0.25 17.01
CA ALA A 116 6.89 -0.49 15.89
C ALA A 116 8.02 -1.01 14.99
N GLU A 117 7.93 -2.25 14.52
CA GLU A 117 8.94 -2.90 13.67
C GLU A 117 8.39 -3.29 12.29
N PHE A 118 7.08 -3.19 12.10
CA PHE A 118 6.44 -3.40 10.80
C PHE A 118 6.84 -2.33 9.77
N LEU A 119 6.51 -2.56 8.50
CA LEU A 119 6.82 -1.63 7.42
C LEU A 119 6.03 -0.33 7.54
N LEU A 120 6.77 0.78 7.45
CA LEU A 120 6.24 2.13 7.48
C LEU A 120 6.66 2.81 6.17
N PHE A 121 5.70 3.38 5.47
CA PHE A 121 5.89 4.04 4.17
C PHE A 121 5.85 5.57 4.34
N PRO A 122 6.26 6.34 3.31
CA PRO A 122 6.08 7.79 3.31
C PRO A 122 4.61 8.20 3.40
N LYS A 123 4.38 9.46 3.78
CA LYS A 123 3.04 10.03 3.85
C LYS A 123 2.34 9.93 2.49
N THR A 124 1.11 9.45 2.48
CA THR A 124 0.39 9.08 1.25
C THR A 124 -1.01 9.68 1.23
N ILE A 125 -1.42 10.16 0.06
CA ILE A 125 -2.81 10.57 -0.21
C ILE A 125 -3.63 9.29 -0.46
N VAL A 126 -4.60 9.01 0.40
CA VAL A 126 -5.38 7.77 0.40
C VAL A 126 -6.84 7.98 -0.01
N LYS A 127 -7.27 9.23 -0.24
CA LYS A 127 -8.59 9.57 -0.78
C LYS A 127 -8.55 10.86 -1.61
N GLY A 128 -9.62 11.10 -2.37
CA GLY A 128 -9.76 12.29 -3.21
C GLY A 128 -9.21 12.08 -4.62
N GLU A 129 -9.09 13.18 -5.38
CA GLU A 129 -8.69 13.15 -6.80
C GLU A 129 -7.22 12.78 -6.99
N GLU A 130 -6.37 13.14 -6.03
CA GLU A 130 -4.93 12.87 -6.04
C GLU A 130 -4.56 11.57 -5.30
N ILE A 131 -5.52 10.66 -5.10
CA ILE A 131 -5.30 9.37 -4.44
C ILE A 131 -4.13 8.61 -5.08
N HIS A 132 -3.22 8.14 -4.23
CA HIS A 132 -2.05 7.40 -4.67
C HIS A 132 -2.47 6.11 -5.42
N PRO A 133 -1.79 5.73 -6.53
CA PRO A 133 -2.18 4.59 -7.36
C PRO A 133 -2.34 3.26 -6.59
N PHE A 134 -1.51 3.03 -5.57
CA PHE A 134 -1.64 1.86 -4.70
C PHE A 134 -2.97 1.82 -3.94
N TRP A 135 -3.41 2.95 -3.37
CA TRP A 135 -4.69 3.04 -2.66
C TRP A 135 -5.88 2.97 -3.60
N LYS A 136 -5.75 3.55 -4.81
CA LYS A 136 -6.75 3.38 -5.88
C LYS A 136 -6.94 1.91 -6.25
N TRP A 137 -5.83 1.17 -6.36
CA TRP A 137 -5.85 -0.27 -6.58
C TRP A 137 -6.50 -1.04 -5.43
N ILE A 138 -6.14 -0.75 -4.17
CA ILE A 138 -6.75 -1.37 -2.98
C ILE A 138 -8.26 -1.14 -2.92
N ALA A 139 -8.73 0.06 -3.23
CA ALA A 139 -10.15 0.41 -3.20
C ALA A 139 -10.96 -0.28 -4.31
N GLY A 140 -10.32 -1.01 -5.23
CA GLY A 140 -10.97 -1.60 -6.40
C GLY A 140 -11.48 -0.55 -7.38
N TRP A 141 -10.91 0.66 -7.36
CA TRP A 141 -11.27 1.72 -8.29
C TRP A 141 -10.65 1.44 -9.65
N PHE A 142 -11.43 0.84 -10.53
CA PHE A 142 -11.14 0.76 -11.96
C PHE A 142 -11.75 1.98 -12.66
N PRO A 143 -11.02 2.67 -13.56
CA PRO A 143 -11.57 3.77 -14.35
C PRO A 143 -12.73 3.30 -15.25
#